data_AF-A0AB94IA85-F1
#
_entry.id   AF-A0AB94IA85-F1
#
_cell.length_a   1.000
_cell.length_b   1.000
_cell.length_c   1.000
_cell.angle_alpha   90.00
_cell.angle_beta   90.00
_cell.angle_gamma   90.00
#
_symmetry.space_group_name_H-M   'P 1'
#
loop_
_entity.id
_entity.type
_entity.pdbx_description
1 polymer ?
#
loop_
_entity_poly.entity_id
_entity_poly.type
_entity_poly.pdbx_seq_one_letter_code
_entity_poly.pdbx_strand_id
1 'polypeptide(L)'
;MVASTDITLELLKSQLISSNNYLLQIDRVSSPISVHTVTGQETLNKLWRYEIVFTSSDKQLSPNSILTQKAQFTFQPQLTTTFSKKISSLTKPVLPRTLHGVITRFSLLSVNKQEARYKVTLEPHLALLG
;
A
#
# COMPACT_ATOMS: atom_id res chain seq x y z
N MET A 1 30.36 3.98 1.66
CA MET A 1 29.42 4.85 0.93
C MET A 1 28.71 4.00 -0.11
N VAL A 2 27.54 3.42 0.22
CA VAL A 2 26.77 2.60 -0.73
C VAL A 2 26.02 3.53 -1.66
N ALA A 3 26.25 3.38 -2.96
CA ALA A 3 25.82 4.32 -3.99
C ALA A 3 24.28 4.39 -4.09
N SER A 4 23.72 5.59 -3.93
CA SER A 4 22.27 5.87 -4.06
C SER A 4 21.69 5.52 -5.44
N THR A 5 22.52 5.19 -6.42
CA THR A 5 22.14 4.77 -7.77
C THR A 5 21.64 3.33 -7.88
N ASP A 6 21.96 2.42 -6.95
CA ASP A 6 21.44 1.05 -7.04
C ASP A 6 19.99 0.95 -6.58
N ILE A 7 19.63 1.65 -5.51
CA ILE A 7 18.28 1.62 -4.90
C ILE A 7 17.22 2.15 -5.88
N THR A 8 17.54 3.20 -6.62
CA THR A 8 16.62 3.81 -7.59
C THR A 8 16.37 2.89 -8.78
N LEU A 9 17.38 2.13 -9.21
CA LEU A 9 17.32 1.22 -10.34
C LEU A 9 16.59 -0.07 -9.98
N GLU A 10 16.75 -0.55 -8.76
CA GLU A 10 16.02 -1.69 -8.21
C GLU A 10 14.53 -1.37 -8.02
N LEU A 11 14.22 -0.16 -7.52
CA LEU A 11 12.85 0.34 -7.41
C LEU A 11 12.19 0.47 -8.79
N LEU A 12 12.90 1.01 -9.78
CA LEU A 12 12.46 1.10 -11.18
C LEU A 12 12.16 -0.28 -11.79
N LYS A 13 13.03 -1.27 -11.57
CA LYS A 13 12.82 -2.65 -12.02
C LYS A 13 11.59 -3.27 -11.36
N SER A 14 11.42 -3.07 -10.05
CA SER A 14 10.25 -3.58 -9.33
C SER A 14 8.95 -2.97 -9.89
N GLN A 15 8.93 -1.68 -10.23
CA GLN A 15 7.78 -1.00 -10.83
C GLN A 15 7.47 -1.45 -12.27
N LEU A 16 8.47 -1.86 -13.04
CA LEU A 16 8.27 -2.35 -14.41
C LEU A 16 7.76 -3.79 -14.48
N ILE A 17 7.95 -4.58 -13.42
CA ILE A 17 7.61 -6.01 -13.37
C ILE A 17 6.40 -6.26 -12.44
N SER A 18 6.13 -5.37 -11.49
CA SER A 18 4.97 -5.48 -10.60
C SER A 18 3.68 -5.14 -11.34
N SER A 19 2.75 -6.11 -11.38
CA SER A 19 1.36 -5.84 -11.79
C SER A 19 0.56 -5.10 -10.71
N ASN A 20 1.13 -4.96 -9.49
CA ASN A 20 0.50 -4.31 -8.36
C ASN A 20 1.14 -2.94 -8.09
N ASN A 21 0.33 -1.90 -8.22
CA ASN A 21 0.72 -0.50 -8.04
C ASN A 21 0.41 0.02 -6.63
N TYR A 22 0.07 -0.87 -5.72
CA TYR A 22 -0.30 -0.55 -4.36
C TYR A 22 0.63 -1.28 -3.40
N LEU A 23 1.26 -0.53 -2.51
CA LEU A 23 2.09 -1.08 -1.45
C LEU A 23 1.44 -0.78 -0.11
N LEU A 24 1.16 -1.84 0.67
CA LEU A 24 0.69 -1.74 2.05
C LEU A 24 1.78 -2.27 2.98
N GLN A 25 2.20 -1.45 3.93
CA GLN A 25 3.14 -1.81 4.99
C GLN A 25 2.47 -1.56 6.34
N ILE A 26 2.58 -2.53 7.25
CA ILE A 26 2.03 -2.45 8.61
C ILE A 26 3.19 -2.78 9.56
N ASP A 27 3.49 -1.91 10.52
CA ASP A 27 4.76 -1.94 11.31
C ASP A 27 5.09 -3.30 11.95
N ARG A 28 4.08 -4.06 12.38
CA ARG A 28 4.25 -5.37 13.05
C ARG A 28 3.96 -6.58 12.15
N VAL A 29 3.80 -6.37 10.85
CA VAL A 29 3.57 -7.44 9.87
C VAL A 29 4.79 -7.55 8.97
N SER A 30 5.54 -8.63 9.12
CA SER A 30 6.72 -8.94 8.30
C SER A 30 6.41 -9.85 7.13
N SER A 31 5.24 -10.48 7.10
CA SER A 31 4.84 -11.34 6.00
C SER A 31 4.59 -10.51 4.73
N PRO A 32 4.93 -11.05 3.53
CA PRO A 32 4.63 -10.37 2.28
C PRO A 32 3.13 -10.10 2.15
N ILE A 33 2.79 -8.90 1.69
CA ILE A 33 1.42 -8.44 1.46
C ILE A 33 1.24 -8.13 -0.02
N SER A 34 0.19 -8.68 -0.62
CA SER A 34 -0.25 -8.33 -1.97
C SER A 34 -1.65 -7.71 -1.93
N VAL A 35 -1.77 -6.45 -2.35
CA VAL A 35 -3.04 -5.70 -2.32
C VAL A 35 -3.94 -6.10 -3.49
N HIS A 36 -5.19 -6.45 -3.23
CA HIS A 36 -6.16 -6.88 -4.26
C HIS A 36 -7.24 -5.84 -4.55
N THR A 37 -7.76 -5.19 -3.52
CA THR A 37 -8.87 -4.24 -3.66
C THR A 37 -8.69 -3.09 -2.69
N VAL A 38 -8.95 -1.88 -3.18
CA VAL A 38 -8.79 -0.64 -2.42
C VAL A 38 -10.06 0.17 -2.62
N THR A 39 -10.68 0.59 -1.54
CA THR A 39 -11.84 1.48 -1.56
C THR A 39 -11.58 2.64 -0.62
N GLY A 40 -11.42 3.85 -1.19
CA GLY A 40 -11.10 5.07 -0.47
C GLY A 40 -12.28 6.02 -0.38
N GLN A 41 -12.46 6.61 0.80
CA GLN A 41 -13.35 7.74 1.02
C GLN A 41 -12.51 8.92 1.50
N GLU A 42 -12.32 9.90 0.63
CA GLU A 42 -11.66 11.17 0.95
C GLU A 42 -12.66 12.29 0.69
N THR A 43 -13.03 13.04 1.73
CA THR A 43 -13.98 14.16 1.62
C THR A 43 -13.44 15.32 2.43
N LEU A 44 -13.60 16.55 1.91
CA LEU A 44 -13.17 17.74 2.62
C LEU A 44 -13.82 17.80 4.01
N ASN A 45 -13.02 18.15 5.02
CA ASN A 45 -13.44 18.24 6.43
C ASN A 45 -13.98 16.94 7.04
N LYS A 46 -13.73 15.78 6.42
CA LYS A 46 -13.95 14.46 7.02
C LYS A 46 -12.64 13.70 7.10
N LEU A 47 -12.51 12.85 8.10
CA LEU A 47 -11.40 11.91 8.16
C LEU A 47 -11.47 10.98 6.95
N TRP A 48 -10.35 10.84 6.25
CA TRP A 48 -10.24 9.90 5.16
C TRP A 48 -10.28 8.47 5.72
N ARG A 49 -10.77 7.53 4.92
CA ARG A 49 -10.85 6.11 5.26
C ARG A 49 -10.53 5.27 4.04
N TYR A 50 -9.68 4.27 4.19
CA TYR A 50 -9.40 3.27 3.17
C TYR A 50 -9.72 1.87 3.66
N GLU A 51 -10.61 1.16 2.97
CA GLU A 51 -10.75 -0.29 3.10
C GLU A 51 -9.83 -0.98 2.10
N ILE A 52 -8.94 -1.82 2.60
CA ILE A 52 -7.92 -2.49 1.79
C ILE A 52 -8.06 -3.98 2.00
N VAL A 53 -8.25 -4.72 0.91
CA VAL A 53 -8.24 -6.17 0.87
C VAL A 53 -6.92 -6.64 0.31
N PHE A 54 -6.24 -7.52 1.04
CA PHE A 54 -4.93 -8.03 0.65
C PHE A 54 -4.80 -9.52 0.94
N THR A 55 -3.81 -10.18 0.32
CA THR A 55 -3.40 -11.53 0.68
C THR A 55 -2.03 -11.57 1.33
N SER A 56 -1.82 -12.57 2.19
CA SER A 56 -0.53 -12.86 2.79
C SER A 56 -0.31 -14.36 2.90
N SER A 57 0.95 -14.78 2.87
CA SER A 57 1.36 -16.16 3.13
C SER A 57 1.20 -16.56 4.60
N ASP A 58 1.27 -15.59 5.51
CA ASP A 58 0.91 -15.79 6.91
C ASP A 58 -0.61 -15.86 7.05
N LYS A 59 -1.10 -17.01 7.50
CA LYS A 59 -2.53 -17.32 7.66
C LYS A 59 -3.04 -17.06 9.07
N GLN A 60 -2.15 -16.74 10.00
CA GLN A 60 -2.45 -16.57 11.43
C GLN A 60 -2.11 -15.17 11.94
N LEU A 61 -2.21 -14.15 11.08
CA LEU A 61 -2.06 -12.76 11.48
C LEU A 61 -3.01 -12.42 12.64
N SER A 62 -2.43 -12.14 13.79
CA SER A 62 -3.21 -11.90 15.00
C SER A 62 -3.85 -10.50 14.97
N PRO A 63 -5.11 -10.35 15.41
CA PRO A 63 -5.73 -9.03 15.52
C PRO A 63 -4.92 -8.07 16.40
N ASN A 64 -4.32 -8.57 17.48
CA ASN A 64 -3.53 -7.78 18.42
C ASN A 64 -2.23 -7.23 17.80
N SER A 65 -1.67 -7.92 16.80
CA SER A 65 -0.50 -7.44 16.08
C SER A 65 -0.85 -6.48 14.94
N ILE A 66 -2.12 -6.37 14.54
CA ILE A 66 -2.53 -5.52 13.41
C ILE A 66 -3.33 -4.29 13.84
N LEU A 67 -4.29 -4.45 14.75
CA LEU A 67 -5.10 -3.34 15.24
C LEU A 67 -4.22 -2.31 15.92
N THR A 68 -4.57 -1.04 15.75
CA THR A 68 -3.86 0.14 16.27
C THR A 68 -2.42 0.30 15.81
N GLN A 69 -1.94 -0.55 14.90
CA GLN A 69 -0.60 -0.39 14.34
C GLN A 69 -0.59 0.71 13.30
N LYS A 70 0.55 1.41 13.25
CA LYS A 70 0.81 2.34 12.16
C LYS A 70 0.97 1.54 10.87
N ALA A 71 0.49 2.14 9.80
CA ALA A 71 0.57 1.57 8.47
C ALA A 71 0.79 2.67 7.44
N GLN A 72 1.44 2.27 6.36
CA GLN A 72 1.74 3.10 5.20
C GLN A 72 1.09 2.47 3.99
N PHE A 73 0.35 3.28 3.24
CA PHE A 73 -0.28 2.85 1.99
C PHE A 73 0.18 3.75 0.86
N THR A 74 0.96 3.18 -0.05
CA THR A 74 1.60 3.91 -1.15
C THR A 74 0.93 3.55 -2.48
N PHE A 75 0.46 4.60 -3.16
CA PHE A 75 0.03 4.55 -4.55
C PHE A 75 1.26 4.76 -5.44
N GLN A 76 1.68 3.71 -6.13
CA GLN A 76 2.80 3.74 -7.05
C GLN A 76 2.28 4.00 -8.47
N PRO A 77 2.61 5.13 -9.10
CA PRO A 77 2.24 5.37 -10.48
C PRO A 77 2.98 4.39 -11.40
N GLN A 78 2.29 3.86 -12.41
CA GLN A 78 2.97 3.10 -13.46
C GLN A 78 3.78 4.03 -14.33
N LEU A 79 5.04 3.67 -14.52
CA LEU A 79 5.87 4.26 -15.54
C LEU A 79 5.38 3.73 -16.89
N THR A 80 4.44 4.43 -17.52
CA THR A 80 4.02 4.12 -18.88
C THR A 80 5.17 4.46 -19.83
N THR A 81 5.94 3.44 -20.21
CA THR A 81 7.04 3.56 -21.18
C THR A 81 6.54 3.80 -22.61
N THR A 82 5.25 3.61 -22.85
CA THR A 82 4.55 3.94 -24.09
C THR A 82 3.88 5.31 -23.96
N PHE A 83 4.64 6.36 -24.23
CA PHE A 83 4.29 7.47 -25.13
C PHE A 83 5.30 8.59 -24.90
N SER A 84 6.24 8.65 -25.83
CA SER A 84 7.03 9.84 -26.19
C SER A 84 8.26 10.23 -25.36
N LYS A 85 9.40 9.68 -25.80
CA LYS A 85 10.72 10.31 -25.59
C LYS A 85 10.81 11.76 -26.12
N LYS A 86 9.79 12.26 -26.84
CA LYS A 86 9.69 13.61 -27.44
C LYS A 86 8.81 14.61 -26.67
N ILE A 87 7.92 14.17 -25.77
CA ILE A 87 7.03 15.07 -24.99
C ILE A 87 7.37 15.07 -23.49
N SER A 88 8.46 14.40 -23.09
CA SER A 88 8.92 14.28 -21.69
C SER A 88 9.24 15.62 -21.01
N SER A 89 9.36 16.73 -21.75
CA SER A 89 9.51 18.07 -21.19
C SER A 89 8.18 18.77 -20.83
N LEU A 90 7.03 18.24 -21.27
CA LEU A 90 5.70 18.81 -20.98
C LEU A 90 4.88 17.95 -19.99
N THR A 91 5.29 16.71 -19.71
CA THR A 91 4.58 15.82 -18.78
C THR A 91 5.27 15.83 -17.42
N LYS A 92 4.59 16.40 -16.41
CA LYS A 92 5.06 16.38 -15.02
C LYS A 92 5.12 14.92 -14.55
N PRO A 93 6.26 14.44 -14.01
CA PRO A 93 6.34 13.09 -13.48
C PRO A 93 5.30 12.92 -12.37
N VAL A 94 4.46 11.88 -12.49
CA VAL A 94 3.53 11.51 -11.43
C VAL A 94 4.38 10.90 -10.31
N LEU A 95 4.42 11.57 -9.17
CA LEU A 95 5.14 11.08 -7.99
C LEU A 95 4.27 10.08 -7.21
N PRO A 96 4.88 9.07 -6.56
CA PRO A 96 4.16 8.23 -5.62
C PRO A 96 3.50 9.05 -4.51
N ARG A 97 2.26 8.66 -4.14
CA ARG A 97 1.54 9.23 -2.99
C ARG A 97 1.53 8.21 -1.87
N THR A 98 1.96 8.59 -0.68
CA THR A 98 1.91 7.73 0.52
C THR A 98 0.93 8.30 1.54
N LEU A 99 0.05 7.44 2.04
CA LEU A 99 -0.82 7.72 3.17
C LEU A 99 -0.25 7.08 4.42
N HIS A 100 -0.14 7.87 5.48
CA HIS A 100 0.29 7.41 6.80
C HIS A 100 -0.91 7.41 7.73
N GLY A 101 -1.20 6.26 8.32
CA GLY A 101 -2.35 6.09 9.20
C GLY A 101 -2.17 4.98 10.20
N VAL A 102 -3.28 4.56 10.79
CA VAL A 102 -3.39 3.44 11.71
C VAL A 102 -4.47 2.48 11.27
N ILE A 103 -4.27 1.20 11.57
CA ILE A 103 -5.28 0.19 11.29
C ILE A 103 -6.34 0.21 12.40
N THR A 104 -7.57 0.58 12.05
CA THR A 104 -8.68 0.70 13.01
C THR A 104 -9.63 -0.49 12.97
N ARG A 105 -9.67 -1.21 11.85
CA ARG A 105 -10.40 -2.48 11.73
C ARG A 105 -9.56 -3.52 11.03
N PHE A 106 -9.76 -4.77 11.41
CA PHE A 106 -9.13 -5.93 10.83
C PHE A 106 -10.11 -7.11 10.80
N SER A 107 -10.17 -7.82 9.69
CA SER A 107 -10.98 -9.02 9.54
C SER A 107 -10.32 -10.02 8.58
N LEU A 108 -10.35 -11.29 8.94
CA LEU A 108 -10.03 -12.39 8.03
C LEU A 108 -11.24 -12.67 7.14
N LEU A 109 -11.06 -12.68 5.82
CA LEU A 109 -12.13 -12.93 4.85
C LEU A 109 -12.16 -14.40 4.41
N SER A 110 -11.01 -14.97 4.08
CA SER A 110 -10.91 -16.37 3.65
C SER A 110 -9.49 -16.89 3.81
N VAL A 111 -9.34 -18.22 3.87
CA VAL A 111 -8.04 -18.89 3.92
C VAL A 111 -8.05 -20.01 2.88
N ASN A 112 -7.00 -20.10 2.08
CA ASN A 112 -6.80 -21.18 1.12
C ASN A 112 -5.51 -21.97 1.45
N LYS A 113 -5.15 -22.95 0.61
CA LYS A 113 -3.98 -23.82 0.85
C LYS A 113 -2.66 -23.04 0.79
N GLN A 114 -2.58 -21.93 0.08
CA GLN A 114 -1.35 -21.15 -0.12
C GLN A 114 -1.32 -19.87 0.73
N GLU A 115 -2.41 -19.13 0.79
CA GLU A 115 -2.52 -17.77 1.30
C GLU A 115 -3.82 -17.55 2.08
N ALA A 116 -3.83 -16.51 2.90
CA ALA A 116 -5.03 -15.97 3.53
C ALA A 116 -5.37 -14.59 2.98
N ARG A 117 -6.67 -14.29 2.90
CA ARG A 117 -7.21 -13.01 2.44
C ARG A 117 -7.76 -12.24 3.63
N TYR A 118 -7.25 -11.03 3.82
CA TYR A 118 -7.61 -10.15 4.91
C TYR A 118 -8.21 -8.85 4.40
N LYS A 119 -8.95 -8.17 5.27
CA LYS A 119 -9.39 -6.80 5.08
C LYS A 119 -8.96 -5.95 6.27
N VAL A 120 -8.45 -4.77 5.98
CA VAL A 120 -8.13 -3.74 6.97
C VAL A 120 -8.81 -2.42 6.64
N THR A 121 -9.07 -1.62 7.67
CA THR A 121 -9.43 -0.22 7.53
C THR A 121 -8.27 0.63 7.99
N LEU A 122 -7.74 1.44 7.08
CA LEU A 122 -6.70 2.43 7.33
C LEU A 122 -7.34 3.81 7.47
N GLU A 123 -7.05 4.49 8.57
CA GLU A 123 -7.55 5.83 8.89
C GLU A 123 -6.41 6.70 9.44
N PRO A 124 -6.53 8.03 9.42
CA PRO A 124 -5.55 8.90 10.07
C PRO A 124 -5.57 8.68 11.57
N HIS A 125 -4.44 8.95 12.24
CA HIS A 125 -4.29 8.75 13.69
C HIS A 125 -5.38 9.45 14.53
N LEU A 126 -5.94 10.56 14.02
CA LEU A 126 -7.04 11.28 14.67
C LEU A 126 -8.29 10.42 14.89
N ALA A 127 -8.52 9.38 14.07
CA ALA A 127 -9.66 8.49 14.23
C ALA A 127 -9.66 7.71 15.55
N LEU A 128 -8.52 7.64 16.26
CA LEU A 128 -8.42 7.00 17.57
C LEU A 128 -8.91 7.88 18.73
N LEU A 129 -9.22 9.15 18.48
CA LEU A 129 -9.66 10.11 19.52
C LEU A 129 -11.19 10.25 19.61
N GLY A 130 -11.94 9.57 18.74
CA GLY A 130 -13.39 9.66 18.65
C GLY A 130 -14.14 8.61 19.46
#